data_AF-A0A448WMD9-F1
#
_entry.id   AF-A0A448WMD9-F1
#
_cell.length_a   1.000
_cell.length_b   1.000
_cell.length_c   1.000
_cell.angle_alpha   90.00
_cell.angle_beta   90.00
_cell.angle_gamma   90.00
#
_symmetry.space_group_name_H-M   'P 1'
#
loop_
_entity.id
_entity.type
_entity.pdbx_description
1 polymer ?
#
loop_
_entity_poly.entity_id
_entity_poly.type
_entity_poly.pdbx_seq_one_letter_code
_entity_poly.pdbx_strand_id
1 'polypeptide(L)'
;MREANKSSSSAIRVPQLKSELRLPKKLIPHLYQLTLQAHIHGTNHSQFFFNGSVTIRIECKENTNILIIHSIFNLSLWKDQIMIFAENDNKKENLLKNMIYVREREWQKIDLTRDLKAGQFYIVIFKHFSAKFYSNLYKGWYLSHYIEGNKTEYLATSQLQPTDARRVFPCFDEPSFKAQFELF
;
A
#
# COMPACT_ATOMS: atom_id res chain seq x y z
N MET A 1 -20.88 8.83 -55.01
CA MET A 1 -19.53 8.70 -54.42
C MET A 1 -19.34 9.81 -53.41
N ARG A 2 -19.13 9.41 -52.14
CA ARG A 2 -18.52 10.15 -51.01
C ARG A 2 -19.30 11.31 -50.38
N GLU A 3 -20.06 10.92 -49.34
CA GLU A 3 -20.38 11.72 -48.16
C GLU A 3 -19.09 12.17 -47.45
N ALA A 4 -19.04 13.42 -46.98
CA ALA A 4 -18.03 13.91 -46.05
C ALA A 4 -18.69 14.23 -44.71
N ASN A 5 -18.66 13.22 -43.84
CA ASN A 5 -19.06 13.28 -42.44
C ASN A 5 -18.08 14.20 -41.68
N LYS A 6 -18.54 15.38 -41.23
CA LYS A 6 -17.80 16.19 -40.25
C LYS A 6 -18.08 15.62 -38.86
N SER A 7 -17.19 14.75 -38.39
CA SER A 7 -17.17 14.29 -37.01
C SER A 7 -16.78 15.44 -36.08
N SER A 8 -17.71 15.78 -35.18
CA SER A 8 -17.43 16.61 -34.02
C SER A 8 -16.53 15.83 -33.06
N SER A 9 -15.25 16.19 -33.05
CA SER A 9 -14.29 15.76 -32.04
C SER A 9 -14.70 16.32 -30.68
N SER A 10 -15.28 15.47 -29.82
CA SER A 10 -15.50 15.79 -28.41
C SER A 10 -14.16 15.68 -27.67
N ALA A 11 -13.63 16.84 -27.28
CA ALA A 11 -12.47 16.92 -26.39
C ALA A 11 -12.79 16.23 -25.06
N ILE A 12 -12.12 15.10 -24.79
CA ILE A 12 -12.22 14.37 -23.53
C ILE A 12 -11.73 15.31 -22.41
N ARG A 13 -12.62 15.62 -21.45
CA ARG A 13 -12.31 16.41 -20.24
C ARG A 13 -11.33 15.63 -19.35
N VAL A 14 -10.04 15.97 -19.48
CA VAL A 14 -8.91 15.50 -18.64
C VAL A 14 -9.09 15.66 -17.10
N PRO A 15 -9.93 16.56 -16.53
CA PRO A 15 -10.07 16.69 -15.07
C PRO A 15 -10.72 15.49 -14.35
N GLN A 16 -11.58 14.71 -15.03
CA GLN A 16 -12.42 13.69 -14.40
C GLN A 16 -11.64 12.39 -14.10
N LEU A 17 -10.62 12.05 -14.91
CA LEU A 17 -9.78 10.86 -14.69
C LEU A 17 -8.94 10.95 -13.40
N LYS A 18 -8.49 12.16 -13.02
CA LYS A 18 -7.60 12.36 -11.87
C LYS A 18 -8.31 12.18 -10.53
N SER A 19 -9.59 12.56 -10.42
CA SER A 19 -10.34 12.43 -9.16
C SER A 19 -10.60 10.97 -8.79
N GLU A 20 -10.64 10.07 -9.77
CA GLU A 20 -10.91 8.66 -9.50
C GLU A 20 -9.69 7.90 -8.97
N LEU A 21 -8.46 8.35 -9.27
CA LEU A 21 -7.21 7.68 -8.86
C LEU A 21 -6.81 7.98 -7.41
N ARG A 22 -7.47 8.95 -6.77
CA ARG A 22 -7.19 9.37 -5.40
C ARG A 22 -7.92 8.51 -4.38
N LEU A 23 -7.29 8.24 -3.25
CA LEU A 23 -7.96 7.64 -2.10
C LEU A 23 -9.07 8.56 -1.58
N PRO A 24 -10.23 8.00 -1.17
CA PRO A 24 -11.22 8.76 -0.43
C PRO A 24 -10.63 9.29 0.88
N LYS A 25 -10.92 10.56 1.21
CA LYS A 25 -10.46 11.19 2.47
C LYS A 25 -11.28 10.80 3.72
N LYS A 26 -12.00 9.67 3.65
CA LYS A 26 -12.85 9.18 4.73
C LYS A 26 -12.07 8.55 5.88
N LEU A 27 -10.92 7.96 5.58
CA LEU A 27 -10.05 7.31 6.55
C LEU A 27 -8.70 8.01 6.51
N ILE A 28 -8.26 8.52 7.66
CA ILE A 28 -7.02 9.30 7.79
C ILE A 28 -6.05 8.53 8.69
N PRO A 29 -4.84 8.17 8.22
CA PRO A 29 -3.83 7.55 9.08
C PRO A 29 -3.24 8.58 10.05
N HIS A 30 -2.91 8.13 11.25
CA HIS A 30 -2.27 8.94 12.29
C HIS A 30 -0.93 8.36 12.72
N LEU A 31 -0.82 7.03 12.80
CA LEU A 31 0.39 6.33 13.20
C LEU A 31 0.58 5.06 12.39
N TYR A 32 1.81 4.82 11.98
CA TYR A 32 2.30 3.56 11.43
C TYR A 32 3.33 2.98 12.40
N GLN A 33 3.12 1.74 12.82
CA GLN A 33 4.14 0.92 13.47
C GLN A 33 4.57 -0.13 12.47
N LEU A 34 5.75 0.07 11.88
CA LEU A 34 6.22 -0.68 10.72
C LEU A 34 7.48 -1.45 11.09
N THR A 35 7.42 -2.77 10.96
CA THR A 35 8.60 -3.64 11.04
C THR A 35 9.01 -4.07 9.64
N LEU A 36 10.30 -3.97 9.33
CA LEU A 36 10.86 -4.39 8.04
C LEU A 36 12.10 -5.25 8.23
N GLN A 37 12.10 -6.43 7.62
CA GLN A 37 13.23 -7.36 7.66
C GLN A 37 13.68 -7.73 6.25
N ALA A 38 14.93 -7.42 5.95
CA ALA A 38 15.60 -7.82 4.71
C ALA A 38 16.28 -9.17 4.90
N HIS A 39 16.06 -10.09 3.96
CA HIS A 39 16.70 -11.41 3.89
C HIS A 39 17.64 -11.41 2.68
N ILE A 40 18.88 -10.96 2.90
CA ILE A 40 19.89 -10.74 1.85
C ILE A 40 21.18 -11.55 2.08
N HIS A 41 21.06 -12.67 2.80
CA HIS A 41 22.19 -13.54 3.11
C HIS A 41 22.49 -14.52 1.95
N GLY A 42 23.77 -14.67 1.62
CA GLY A 42 24.27 -15.58 0.58
C GLY A 42 24.67 -14.85 -0.71
N THR A 43 24.98 -15.61 -1.76
CA THR A 43 25.47 -15.06 -3.03
C THR A 43 24.42 -15.01 -4.13
N ASN A 44 23.29 -15.70 -3.94
CA ASN A 44 22.23 -15.78 -4.93
C ASN A 44 21.14 -14.70 -4.70
N HIS A 45 21.34 -13.52 -5.29
CA HIS A 45 20.42 -12.39 -5.14
C HIS A 45 18.98 -12.68 -5.62
N SER A 46 18.75 -13.70 -6.46
CA SER A 46 17.40 -14.08 -6.89
C SER A 46 16.55 -14.66 -5.74
N GLN A 47 17.21 -15.14 -4.68
CA GLN A 47 16.54 -15.65 -3.49
C GLN A 47 16.20 -14.55 -2.49
N PHE A 48 16.83 -13.38 -2.58
CA PHE A 48 16.63 -12.30 -1.62
C PHE A 48 15.20 -11.79 -1.64
N PHE A 49 14.69 -11.47 -0.46
CA PHE A 49 13.34 -10.97 -0.26
C PHE A 49 13.30 -10.12 1.01
N PHE A 50 12.19 -9.42 1.20
CA PHE A 50 11.91 -8.79 2.47
C PHE A 50 10.51 -9.18 2.93
N ASN A 51 10.31 -9.13 4.24
CA ASN A 51 9.01 -9.25 4.84
C ASN A 51 8.85 -8.23 5.96
N GLY A 52 7.64 -8.13 6.48
CA GLY A 52 7.36 -7.19 7.55
C GLY A 52 5.94 -7.29 8.06
N SER A 53 5.63 -6.39 8.96
CA SER A 53 4.30 -6.18 9.51
C SER A 53 4.03 -4.69 9.62
N VAL A 54 2.77 -4.28 9.53
CA VAL A 54 2.40 -2.89 9.76
C VAL A 54 1.10 -2.81 10.53
N THR A 55 1.11 -2.04 11.61
CA THR A 55 -0.08 -1.61 12.33
C THR A 55 -0.33 -0.14 12.02
N ILE A 56 -1.53 0.18 11.59
CA ILE A 56 -1.94 1.53 11.21
C ILE A 56 -3.09 1.95 12.11
N ARG A 57 -2.89 3.03 12.85
CA ARG A 57 -3.96 3.72 13.56
C ARG A 57 -4.61 4.71 12.60
N ILE A 58 -5.91 4.51 12.34
CA ILE A 58 -6.68 5.36 11.42
C ILE A 58 -7.85 6.02 12.15
N GLU A 59 -8.21 7.22 11.72
CA GLU A 59 -9.42 7.92 12.12
C GLU A 59 -10.44 7.87 10.99
N CYS A 60 -11.68 7.51 11.33
CA CYS A 60 -12.80 7.60 10.41
C CYS A 60 -13.41 9.01 10.47
N LYS A 61 -13.34 9.77 9.37
CA LYS A 61 -13.92 11.11 9.24
C LYS A 61 -15.36 11.08 8.74
N GLU A 62 -15.72 10.05 7.97
CA GLU A 62 -17.06 9.86 7.41
C GLU A 62 -17.43 8.38 7.47
N ASN A 63 -18.68 8.07 7.84
CA ASN A 63 -19.14 6.69 7.93
C ASN A 63 -18.85 5.91 6.63
N THR A 64 -18.24 4.73 6.77
CA THR A 64 -17.90 3.88 5.64
C THR A 64 -17.69 2.43 6.05
N ASN A 65 -18.07 1.50 5.19
CA ASN A 65 -17.79 0.07 5.30
C ASN A 65 -16.69 -0.39 4.32
N ILE A 66 -15.94 0.54 3.73
CA ILE A 66 -14.87 0.23 2.78
C ILE A 66 -13.59 0.92 3.24
N LEU A 67 -12.52 0.13 3.35
CA LEU A 67 -11.16 0.64 3.47
C LEU A 67 -10.45 0.44 2.12
N ILE A 68 -9.82 1.50 1.63
CA ILE A 68 -8.97 1.46 0.44
C ILE A 68 -7.57 1.91 0.86
N ILE A 69 -6.57 1.12 0.51
CA ILE A 69 -5.16 1.41 0.81
C ILE A 69 -4.32 1.09 -0.42
N HIS A 70 -3.20 1.78 -0.62
CA HIS A 70 -2.28 1.45 -1.70
C HIS A 70 -1.45 0.22 -1.34
N SER A 71 -1.32 -0.69 -2.31
CA SER A 71 -0.41 -1.83 -2.28
C SER A 71 -0.15 -2.22 -3.72
N ILE A 72 1.06 -2.67 -4.04
CA ILE A 72 1.35 -3.20 -5.37
C ILE A 72 1.06 -4.71 -5.46
N PHE A 73 0.80 -5.20 -6.67
CA PHE A 73 0.45 -6.61 -6.93
C PHE A 73 1.48 -7.64 -6.44
N ASN A 74 2.78 -7.29 -6.47
CA ASN A 74 3.84 -8.22 -6.06
C ASN A 74 4.16 -8.17 -4.56
N LEU A 75 3.45 -7.34 -3.79
CA LEU A 75 3.46 -7.39 -2.34
C LEU A 75 2.42 -8.41 -1.89
N SER A 76 2.89 -9.54 -1.38
CA SER A 76 2.01 -10.62 -0.95
C SER A 76 1.32 -10.23 0.36
N LEU A 77 -0.02 -10.23 0.33
CA LEU A 77 -0.90 -9.96 1.46
C LEU A 77 -1.87 -11.15 1.60
N TRP A 78 -2.06 -11.63 2.83
CA TRP A 78 -2.95 -12.74 3.12
C TRP A 78 -4.11 -12.28 3.99
N LYS A 79 -5.35 -12.58 3.56
CA LYS A 79 -6.58 -12.09 4.20
C LYS A 79 -6.68 -12.50 5.68
N ASP A 80 -6.24 -13.71 6.01
CA ASP A 80 -6.19 -14.26 7.38
C ASP A 80 -5.13 -13.59 8.27
N GLN A 81 -4.17 -12.90 7.67
CA GLN A 81 -3.13 -12.13 8.36
C GLN A 81 -3.51 -10.65 8.53
N ILE A 82 -4.74 -10.26 8.20
CA ILE A 82 -5.22 -8.88 8.29
C ILE A 82 -6.33 -8.77 9.33
N MET A 83 -6.19 -7.80 10.23
CA MET A 83 -7.20 -7.48 11.23
C MET A 83 -7.57 -6.01 11.19
N ILE A 84 -8.87 -5.71 11.26
CA ILE A 84 -9.40 -4.35 11.35
C ILE A 84 -10.39 -4.34 12.49
N PHE A 85 -10.20 -3.50 13.50
CA PHE A 85 -11.10 -3.42 14.65
C PHE A 85 -11.11 -2.02 15.23
N ALA A 86 -12.15 -1.68 16.00
CA ALA A 86 -12.22 -0.39 16.68
C ALA A 86 -11.15 -0.32 17.77
N GLU A 87 -10.48 0.82 17.93
CA GLU A 87 -9.38 0.97 18.90
C GLU A 87 -9.81 0.62 20.33
N ASN A 88 -11.04 0.98 20.69
CA ASN A 88 -11.62 0.74 22.01
C ASN A 88 -12.36 -0.61 22.14
N ASP A 89 -12.25 -1.50 21.15
CA ASP A 89 -12.87 -2.83 21.21
C ASP A 89 -11.98 -3.83 21.94
N ASN A 90 -12.36 -4.15 23.18
CA ASN A 90 -11.68 -5.13 24.02
C ASN A 90 -11.64 -6.54 23.41
N LYS A 91 -12.64 -6.90 22.59
CA LYS A 91 -12.69 -8.22 21.93
C LYS A 91 -11.87 -8.28 20.65
N LYS A 92 -11.52 -7.12 20.08
CA LYS A 92 -10.81 -6.97 18.80
C LYS A 92 -11.47 -7.78 17.69
N GLU A 93 -12.80 -7.68 17.59
CA GLU A 93 -13.58 -8.35 16.55
C GLU A 93 -13.08 -7.91 15.17
N ASN A 94 -12.62 -8.87 14.36
CA ASN A 94 -12.12 -8.55 13.03
C ASN A 94 -13.27 -8.17 12.09
N LEU A 95 -13.27 -6.91 11.66
CA LEU A 95 -14.27 -6.32 10.77
C LEU A 95 -14.01 -6.65 9.29
N LEU A 96 -12.91 -7.32 8.95
CA LEU A 96 -12.62 -7.67 7.57
C LEU A 96 -13.61 -8.71 7.04
N LYS A 97 -14.43 -8.34 6.04
CA LYS A 97 -15.35 -9.25 5.36
C LYS A 97 -14.74 -9.81 4.08
N ASN A 98 -14.22 -8.94 3.22
CA ASN A 98 -13.66 -9.32 1.93
C ASN A 98 -12.47 -8.43 1.55
N MET A 99 -11.61 -8.93 0.66
CA MET A 99 -10.43 -8.23 0.19
C MET A 99 -10.23 -8.48 -1.30
N ILE A 100 -10.16 -7.41 -2.09
CA ILE A 100 -10.01 -7.44 -3.56
C ILE A 100 -8.88 -6.51 -3.95
N TYR A 101 -7.98 -7.00 -4.80
CA TYR A 101 -6.93 -6.18 -5.41
C TYR A 101 -7.44 -5.51 -6.69
N VAL A 102 -7.31 -4.19 -6.79
CA VAL A 102 -7.70 -3.40 -7.97
C VAL A 102 -6.43 -2.98 -8.70
N ARG A 103 -6.11 -3.71 -9.77
CA ARG A 103 -4.80 -3.64 -10.45
C ARG A 103 -4.52 -2.27 -11.05
N GLU A 104 -5.51 -1.66 -11.67
CA GLU A 104 -5.39 -0.40 -12.41
C GLU A 104 -5.08 0.79 -11.49
N ARG A 105 -5.36 0.64 -10.19
CA ARG A 105 -5.20 1.70 -9.18
C ARG A 105 -4.15 1.37 -8.12
N GLU A 106 -3.57 0.16 -8.15
CA GLU A 106 -2.69 -0.37 -7.10
C GLU A 106 -3.34 -0.24 -5.71
N TRP A 107 -4.60 -0.66 -5.64
CA TRP A 107 -5.39 -0.60 -4.40
C TRP A 107 -5.66 -1.99 -3.87
N GLN A 108 -5.56 -2.11 -2.55
CA GLN A 108 -6.24 -3.14 -1.80
C GLN A 108 -7.58 -2.56 -1.30
N LYS A 109 -8.69 -3.00 -1.89
CA LYS A 109 -10.03 -2.68 -1.43
C LYS A 109 -10.46 -3.74 -0.41
N ILE A 110 -10.87 -3.29 0.77
CA ILE A 110 -11.32 -4.16 1.86
C ILE A 110 -12.76 -3.78 2.20
N ASP A 111 -13.67 -4.73 2.00
CA ASP A 111 -15.06 -4.58 2.44
C ASP A 111 -15.17 -5.04 3.90
N LEU A 112 -15.92 -4.29 4.70
CA LEU A 112 -16.07 -4.49 6.14
C LEU A 112 -17.42 -5.14 6.48
N THR A 113 -17.48 -5.82 7.63
CA THR A 113 -18.71 -6.45 8.13
C THR A 113 -19.76 -5.42 8.55
N ARG A 114 -19.32 -4.21 8.91
CA ARG A 114 -20.16 -3.06 9.28
C ARG A 114 -19.44 -1.74 9.01
N ASP A 115 -20.19 -0.65 9.10
CA ASP A 115 -19.61 0.69 9.00
C ASP A 115 -18.64 0.99 10.15
N LEU A 116 -17.50 1.57 9.78
CA LEU A 116 -16.70 2.43 10.64
C LEU A 116 -17.48 3.73 10.88
N LYS A 117 -17.49 4.22 12.11
CA LYS A 117 -18.24 5.43 12.50
C LYS A 117 -17.33 6.66 12.52
N ALA A 118 -17.84 7.77 12.00
CA ALA A 118 -17.17 9.05 12.00
C ALA A 118 -16.77 9.48 13.44
N GLY A 119 -15.61 10.10 13.57
CA GLY A 119 -15.03 10.55 14.85
C GLY A 119 -14.38 9.43 15.67
N GLN A 120 -14.35 8.18 15.20
CA GLN A 120 -13.74 7.05 15.91
C GLN A 120 -12.43 6.61 15.29
N PHE A 121 -11.58 6.01 16.13
CA PHE A 121 -10.30 5.42 15.73
C PHE A 121 -10.39 3.90 15.60
N TYR A 122 -9.62 3.38 14.65
CA TYR A 122 -9.55 1.97 14.30
C TYR A 122 -8.10 1.57 14.13
N ILE A 123 -7.83 0.29 14.40
CA ILE A 123 -6.53 -0.32 14.21
C ILE A 123 -6.61 -1.27 13.01
N VAL A 124 -5.70 -1.09 12.07
CA VAL A 124 -5.54 -1.93 10.88
C VAL A 124 -4.19 -2.62 10.98
N ILE A 125 -4.19 -3.95 11.10
CA ILE A 125 -2.99 -4.75 11.23
C ILE A 125 -2.82 -5.59 9.98
N PHE A 126 -1.68 -5.46 9.32
CA PHE A 126 -1.16 -6.44 8.37
C PHE A 126 -0.04 -7.19 9.10
N LYS A 127 -0.36 -8.36 9.66
CA LYS A 127 0.58 -9.13 10.50
C LYS A 127 1.79 -9.63 9.73
N HIS A 128 1.59 -9.92 8.44
CA HIS A 128 2.64 -10.37 7.55
C HIS A 128 2.40 -9.87 6.14
N PHE A 129 3.43 -9.28 5.54
CA PHE A 129 3.56 -9.08 4.11
C PHE A 129 4.96 -9.53 3.67
N SER A 130 5.09 -9.89 2.39
CA SER A 130 6.38 -10.30 1.83
C SER A 130 6.48 -9.94 0.35
N ALA A 131 7.68 -9.58 -0.09
CA ALA A 131 7.96 -9.37 -1.50
C ALA A 131 9.43 -9.67 -1.82
N LYS A 132 9.68 -10.00 -3.09
CA LYS A 132 11.02 -9.99 -3.65
C LYS A 132 11.48 -8.54 -3.83
N PHE A 133 12.79 -8.31 -3.70
CA PHE A 133 13.35 -7.03 -4.08
C PHE A 133 13.18 -6.81 -5.58
N TYR A 134 12.74 -5.62 -5.97
CA TYR A 134 12.67 -5.25 -7.37
C TYR A 134 14.09 -5.07 -7.92
N SER A 135 14.47 -5.92 -8.89
CA SER A 135 15.69 -5.71 -9.65
C SER A 135 15.51 -4.55 -10.63
N ASN A 136 16.55 -3.73 -10.78
CA ASN A 136 16.72 -2.77 -11.89
C ASN A 136 15.75 -1.58 -11.96
N LEU A 137 14.95 -1.31 -10.91
CA LEU A 137 13.98 -0.20 -10.95
C LEU A 137 14.28 0.96 -10.00
N TYR A 138 15.30 0.88 -9.12
CA TYR A 138 15.65 1.92 -8.13
C TYR A 138 14.42 2.55 -7.44
N LYS A 139 13.44 1.72 -7.07
CA LYS A 139 12.12 2.12 -6.57
C LYS A 139 11.68 1.21 -5.43
N GLY A 140 10.95 1.78 -4.47
CA GLY A 140 10.52 1.09 -3.26
C GLY A 140 11.73 0.71 -2.41
N TRP A 141 11.70 -0.48 -1.82
CA TRP A 141 12.86 -1.07 -1.15
C TRP A 141 13.56 -1.99 -2.15
N TYR A 142 14.77 -1.61 -2.56
CA TYR A 142 15.51 -2.27 -3.64
C TYR A 142 16.91 -2.67 -3.20
N LEU A 143 17.51 -3.60 -3.94
CA LEU A 143 18.88 -4.04 -3.72
C LEU A 143 19.84 -3.16 -4.48
N SER A 144 20.85 -2.67 -3.77
CA SER A 144 22.07 -2.14 -4.36
C SER A 144 23.23 -3.08 -4.07
N HIS A 145 24.33 -2.94 -4.80
CA HIS A 145 25.54 -3.70 -4.56
C HIS A 145 26.78 -2.84 -4.78
N TYR A 146 27.87 -3.23 -4.14
CA TYR A 146 29.20 -2.67 -4.37
C TYR A 146 30.24 -3.79 -4.29
N ILE A 147 31.46 -3.51 -4.73
CA ILE A 147 32.57 -4.45 -4.70
C ILE A 147 33.48 -4.09 -3.53
N GLU A 148 33.71 -5.04 -2.63
CA GLU A 148 34.69 -4.95 -1.56
C GLU A 148 35.78 -6.01 -1.78
N GLY A 149 36.96 -5.57 -2.22
CA GLY A 149 38.02 -6.47 -2.68
C GLY A 149 37.58 -7.26 -3.92
N ASN A 150 37.49 -8.59 -3.78
CA ASN A 150 37.04 -9.50 -4.84
C ASN A 150 35.62 -10.07 -4.58
N LYS A 151 34.86 -9.47 -3.67
CA LYS A 151 33.50 -9.91 -3.30
C LYS A 151 32.47 -8.83 -3.64
N THR A 152 31.32 -9.27 -4.13
CA THR A 152 30.14 -8.41 -4.28
C THR A 152 29.37 -8.41 -2.98
N GLU A 153 29.21 -7.24 -2.39
CA GLU A 153 28.41 -7.01 -1.18
C GLU A 153 27.07 -6.38 -1.55
N TYR A 154 26.00 -6.86 -0.92
CA TYR A 154 24.63 -6.41 -1.18
C TYR A 154 24.09 -5.59 -0.01
N LEU A 155 23.35 -4.54 -0.32
CA LEU A 155 22.60 -3.75 0.66
C LEU A 155 21.16 -3.51 0.17
N ALA A 156 20.25 -3.33 1.11
CA ALA A 156 18.87 -2.94 0.83
C ALA A 156 18.70 -1.45 1.17
N THR A 157 18.22 -0.65 0.22
CA THR A 157 17.98 0.79 0.41
C THR A 157 16.67 1.22 -0.24
N SER A 158 16.13 2.36 0.15
CA SER A 158 14.79 2.80 -0.24
C SER A 158 14.77 4.05 -1.11
N GLN A 159 13.90 4.05 -2.12
CA GLN A 159 13.51 5.21 -2.93
C GLN A 159 11.99 5.19 -3.05
N LEU A 160 11.31 5.90 -2.15
CA LEU A 160 9.85 5.82 -2.02
C LEU A 160 9.09 6.88 -2.83
N GLN A 161 9.81 7.87 -3.37
CA GLN A 161 9.19 8.92 -4.17
C GLN A 161 8.96 8.47 -5.63
N PRO A 162 7.86 8.92 -6.26
CA PRO A 162 6.78 9.71 -5.66
C PRO A 162 5.70 8.85 -4.99
N THR A 163 5.55 7.59 -5.40
CA THR A 163 4.43 6.69 -5.05
C THR A 163 4.90 5.24 -4.90
N ASP A 164 6.11 5.06 -4.35
CA ASP A 164 6.75 3.75 -4.25
C ASP A 164 6.80 3.21 -2.81
N ALA A 165 6.24 3.95 -1.83
CA ALA A 165 6.03 3.41 -0.48
C ALA A 165 5.09 2.19 -0.51
N ARG A 166 4.05 2.23 -1.35
CA ARG A 166 3.12 1.11 -1.60
C ARG A 166 3.77 -0.17 -2.13
N ARG A 167 5.04 -0.10 -2.58
CA ARG A 167 5.81 -1.29 -2.99
C ARG A 167 6.41 -2.05 -1.82
N VAL A 168 6.52 -1.38 -0.67
CA VAL A 168 7.23 -1.89 0.51
C VAL A 168 6.24 -2.39 1.54
N PHE A 169 5.17 -1.64 1.79
CA PHE A 169 4.12 -2.02 2.74
C PHE A 169 2.79 -1.39 2.32
N PRO A 170 1.64 -1.99 2.69
CA PRO A 170 0.34 -1.39 2.39
C PRO A 170 0.17 -0.08 3.17
N CYS A 171 -0.06 1.03 2.46
CA CYS A 171 -0.12 2.37 3.06
C CYS A 171 -1.03 3.37 2.32
N PHE A 172 -1.35 4.50 2.97
CA PHE A 172 -2.05 5.61 2.36
C PHE A 172 -1.03 6.48 1.60
N ASP A 173 -0.50 5.94 0.50
CA ASP A 173 0.61 6.49 -0.29
C ASP A 173 0.21 7.70 -1.16
N GLU A 174 -0.27 8.76 -0.52
CA GLU A 174 -0.39 10.09 -1.12
C GLU A 174 0.12 11.18 -0.16
N PRO A 175 0.81 12.23 -0.65
CA PRO A 175 1.44 13.24 0.21
C PRO A 175 0.53 13.96 1.21
N SER A 176 -0.80 13.98 0.98
CA SER A 176 -1.76 14.59 1.90
C SER A 176 -2.08 13.75 3.13
N PHE A 177 -1.78 12.45 3.15
CA PHE A 177 -2.02 11.56 4.28
C PHE A 177 -0.78 11.49 5.19
N LYS A 178 -0.44 12.62 5.82
CA LYS A 178 0.65 12.66 6.80
C LYS A 178 0.31 11.84 8.05
N ALA A 179 1.28 11.10 8.56
CA ALA A 179 1.18 10.31 9.78
C ALA A 179 2.57 10.17 10.43
N GLN A 180 2.60 9.77 11.70
CA GLN A 180 3.84 9.39 12.39
C GLN A 180 4.25 7.97 12.02
N PHE A 181 5.55 7.69 12.04
CA PHE A 181 6.12 6.38 11.76
C PHE A 181 7.04 5.96 12.91
N GLU A 182 6.74 4.81 13.50
CA GLU A 182 7.63 4.06 14.39
C GLU A 182 8.19 2.89 13.57
N LEU A 183 9.52 2.83 13.43
CA LEU A 183 10.21 1.86 12.59
C LEU A 183 10.98 0.85 13.46
N PHE A 184 10.84 -0.44 13.14
CA PHE A 184 11.48 -1.55 13.85
C PHE A 184 12.19 -2.51 12.90
#